data_AF-A0A3L5TRQ4-F1
#
_entry.id   AF-A0A3L5TRQ4-F1
#
_cell.length_a   1.000
_cell.length_b   1.000
_cell.length_c   1.000
_cell.angle_alpha   90.00
_cell.angle_beta   90.00
_cell.angle_gamma   90.00
#
_symmetry.space_group_name_H-M   'P 1'
#
loop_
_entity.id
_entity.type
_entity.pdbx_description
1 polymer ?
#
loop_
_entity_poly.entity_id
_entity_poly.type
_entity_poly.pdbx_seq_one_letter_code
_entity_poly.pdbx_strand_id
1 'polypeptide(L)'
;MSLSNKENKNWKSTETFSWNEGDVLGKGATAVVYKARRRPNGCVCAVKYFHERVSHHFASVALREIDLLKKLDHRNVITIYAVERDSPSGNYVMGMELCEGGSLYSMLDQPKYSYGLPEEEFLVVLFDIASGMQYLRQMGIIHRDLKPGNIMRFIDDTGQSIYKLTDFGAARQLDDEENFTSIYGTEEYLDPNMYEKAVLRRHSVPYQEFDASVDIWSLGVTIYHVATGHLPFQPYGGRSNSQTMFLITSTKESGVISGIQRYQNGDIEWSKELPGTCRLSLGLKCLVVPMLANMLESDKRRRWSFEQFFREVFKIQDMLTIRLYDCSVGSNLKIYVEKCDRYAAVQEKIAMESDIPSGQQLILFQNRELEEIVNDMTCEVQNYPTSVLHGQLYLYNKDRTDVKKIMIPDI
;
A
#
# COMPACT_ATOMS: atom_id res chain seq x y z
N MET A 1 -11.48 -11.91 52.35
CA MET A 1 -10.72 -10.85 51.64
C MET A 1 -9.44 -11.49 51.11
N SER A 2 -9.25 -11.57 49.78
CA SER A 2 -7.93 -11.69 49.09
C SER A 2 -7.98 -12.46 47.75
N LEU A 3 -9.02 -12.29 46.93
CA LEU A 3 -8.96 -12.60 45.49
C LEU A 3 -8.89 -11.33 44.62
N SER A 4 -9.16 -10.15 45.18
CA SER A 4 -9.23 -8.87 44.44
C SER A 4 -7.89 -8.12 44.28
N ASN A 5 -6.78 -8.61 44.84
CA ASN A 5 -5.51 -7.86 44.88
C ASN A 5 -4.43 -8.34 43.89
N LYS A 6 -4.70 -9.37 43.07
CA LYS A 6 -3.76 -9.80 42.01
C LYS A 6 -4.07 -9.22 40.63
N GLU A 7 -5.32 -8.83 40.35
CA GLU A 7 -5.71 -8.24 39.05
C GLU A 7 -5.29 -6.77 38.89
N ASN A 8 -4.98 -6.07 40.00
CA ASN A 8 -4.71 -4.63 39.99
C ASN A 8 -3.25 -4.25 39.73
N LYS A 9 -2.33 -5.22 39.53
CA LYS A 9 -0.89 -4.91 39.32
C LYS A 9 -0.51 -4.54 37.89
N ASN A 10 -1.40 -4.75 36.92
CA ASN A 10 -1.10 -4.56 35.50
C ASN A 10 -1.82 -3.34 34.88
N TRP A 11 -2.55 -2.56 35.67
CA TRP A 11 -3.25 -1.38 35.18
C TRP A 11 -2.40 -0.13 35.32
N LYS A 12 -2.29 0.63 34.24
CA LYS A 12 -1.67 1.95 34.19
C LYS A 12 -2.67 3.00 33.74
N SER A 13 -2.40 4.24 34.11
CA SER A 13 -3.25 5.36 33.70
C SER A 13 -2.51 6.68 33.76
N THR A 14 -2.90 7.57 32.86
CA THR A 14 -2.58 8.99 32.90
C THR A 14 -3.84 9.80 33.23
N GLU A 15 -3.83 11.11 33.01
CA GLU A 15 -5.01 11.97 33.22
C GLU A 15 -6.16 11.54 32.31
N THR A 16 -5.88 11.32 31.00
CA THR A 16 -6.93 10.99 30.03
C THR A 16 -7.00 9.53 29.62
N PHE A 17 -6.00 8.69 29.88
CA PHE A 17 -5.98 7.31 29.41
C PHE A 17 -5.85 6.28 30.54
N SER A 18 -6.38 5.08 30.32
CA SER A 18 -6.16 3.90 31.18
C SER A 18 -6.02 2.65 30.32
N TRP A 19 -5.06 1.78 30.65
CA TRP A 19 -4.80 0.55 29.91
C TRP A 19 -4.26 -0.56 30.83
N ASN A 20 -4.41 -1.80 30.39
CA ASN A 20 -3.81 -2.96 31.03
C ASN A 20 -2.54 -3.37 30.26
N GLU A 21 -1.44 -3.62 30.95
CA GLU A 21 -0.16 -4.04 30.35
C GLU A 21 -0.23 -5.44 29.69
N GLY A 22 -1.29 -6.22 29.95
CA GLY A 22 -1.60 -7.46 29.24
C GLY A 22 -2.21 -7.25 27.85
N ASP A 23 -2.86 -6.10 27.60
CA ASP A 23 -3.58 -5.81 26.36
C ASP A 23 -2.66 -5.23 25.28
N VAL A 24 -1.55 -5.92 24.99
CA VAL A 24 -0.55 -5.48 24.03
C VAL A 24 -1.07 -5.62 22.60
N LEU A 25 -1.03 -4.53 21.84
CA LEU A 25 -1.31 -4.50 20.40
C LEU A 25 -0.04 -4.63 19.56
N GLY A 26 1.11 -4.15 20.05
CA GLY A 26 2.39 -4.23 19.35
C GLY A 26 3.58 -3.87 20.22
N LYS A 27 4.76 -4.42 19.91
CA LYS A 27 6.03 -4.13 20.60
C LYS A 27 7.06 -3.67 19.58
N GLY A 28 7.62 -2.49 19.78
CA GLY A 28 8.69 -1.93 18.98
C GLY A 28 9.96 -1.66 19.78
N ALA A 29 11.02 -1.25 19.09
CA ALA A 29 12.28 -0.88 19.72
C ALA A 29 12.13 0.36 20.63
N THR A 30 11.21 1.27 20.29
CA THR A 30 11.05 2.57 20.95
C THR A 30 9.88 2.63 21.92
N ALA A 31 8.85 1.81 21.71
CA ALA A 31 7.62 1.83 22.49
C ALA A 31 6.91 0.47 22.51
N VAL A 32 5.93 0.35 23.41
CA VAL A 32 4.90 -0.70 23.38
C VAL A 32 3.55 -0.04 23.17
N VAL A 33 2.72 -0.62 22.32
CA VAL A 33 1.37 -0.14 22.05
C VAL A 33 0.36 -1.05 22.76
N TYR A 34 -0.54 -0.45 23.52
CA TYR A 34 -1.59 -1.14 24.28
C TYR A 34 -2.98 -0.72 23.82
N LYS A 35 -3.95 -1.63 23.93
CA LYS A 35 -5.36 -1.26 23.89
C LYS A 35 -5.70 -0.52 25.17
N ALA A 36 -6.40 0.59 25.03
CA ALA A 36 -6.66 1.51 26.12
C ALA A 36 -8.10 2.03 26.07
N ARG A 37 -8.47 2.78 27.10
CA ARG A 37 -9.71 3.55 27.16
C ARG A 37 -9.41 4.99 27.52
N ARG A 38 -10.13 5.92 26.88
CA ARG A 38 -10.18 7.32 27.27
C ARG A 38 -11.04 7.47 28.51
N ARG A 39 -10.48 7.99 29.59
CA ARG A 39 -11.17 8.23 30.88
C ARG A 39 -12.39 9.16 30.77
N PRO A 40 -12.39 10.23 29.95
CA PRO A 40 -13.54 11.15 29.88
C PRO A 40 -14.84 10.51 29.40
N ASN A 41 -14.78 9.51 28.50
CA ASN A 41 -15.97 8.94 27.85
C ASN A 41 -15.96 7.41 27.73
N GLY A 42 -14.91 6.72 28.19
CA GLY A 42 -14.77 5.27 28.11
C GLY A 42 -14.46 4.72 26.71
N CYS A 43 -14.35 5.59 25.70
CA CYS A 43 -14.09 5.19 24.32
C CYS A 43 -12.77 4.44 24.21
N VAL A 44 -12.77 3.38 23.40
CA VAL A 44 -11.59 2.57 23.16
C VAL A 44 -10.59 3.36 22.31
N CYS A 45 -9.30 3.23 22.63
CA CYS A 45 -8.21 3.86 21.90
C CYS A 45 -6.96 2.97 21.95
N ALA A 46 -5.89 3.38 21.26
CA ALA A 46 -4.57 2.81 21.42
C ALA A 46 -3.67 3.77 22.21
N VAL A 47 -2.76 3.22 23.00
CA VAL A 47 -1.75 3.99 23.75
C VAL A 47 -0.36 3.50 23.38
N LYS A 48 0.47 4.37 22.80
CA LYS A 48 1.91 4.15 22.58
C LYS A 48 2.66 4.63 23.82
N TYR A 49 3.19 3.68 24.58
CA TYR A 49 3.98 3.91 25.79
C TYR A 49 5.46 3.80 25.47
N PHE A 50 6.20 4.90 25.58
CA PHE A 50 7.61 4.96 25.19
C PHE A 50 8.52 4.37 26.27
N HIS A 51 9.58 3.66 25.85
CA HIS A 51 10.57 3.09 26.78
C HIS A 51 11.42 4.19 27.43
N GLU A 52 11.84 3.98 28.67
CA GLU A 52 12.62 4.96 29.47
C GLU A 52 13.89 5.46 28.78
N ARG A 53 14.65 4.54 28.14
CA ARG A 53 15.85 4.88 27.35
C ARG A 53 15.59 5.85 26.20
N VAL A 54 14.37 5.84 25.67
CA VAL A 54 13.91 6.77 24.63
C VAL A 54 13.58 8.10 25.30
N SER A 55 12.80 8.09 26.39
CA SER A 55 12.42 9.30 27.14
C SER A 55 13.61 10.21 27.55
N HIS A 56 14.78 9.64 27.87
CA HIS A 56 15.98 10.41 28.27
C HIS A 56 16.87 10.93 27.13
N HIS A 57 16.93 10.25 25.98
CA HIS A 57 17.75 10.65 24.82
C HIS A 57 16.95 11.25 23.65
N PHE A 58 15.63 11.02 23.60
CA PHE A 58 14.72 11.42 22.53
C PHE A 58 13.79 12.58 22.92
N ALA A 59 14.07 13.32 24.00
CA ALA A 59 13.20 14.44 24.38
C ALA A 59 12.94 15.40 23.19
N SER A 60 13.92 15.64 22.31
CA SER A 60 13.73 16.45 21.10
C SER A 60 13.00 15.75 19.95
N VAL A 61 13.24 14.45 19.70
CA VAL A 61 12.64 13.69 18.58
C VAL A 61 11.20 13.27 18.88
N ALA A 62 10.93 12.80 20.10
CA ALA A 62 9.57 12.46 20.53
C ALA A 62 8.69 13.72 20.58
N LEU A 63 9.19 14.85 21.12
CA LEU A 63 8.44 16.12 21.11
C LEU A 63 8.14 16.61 19.69
N ARG A 64 9.02 16.37 18.71
CA ARG A 64 8.73 16.69 17.30
C ARG A 64 7.69 15.77 16.68
N GLU A 65 7.78 14.47 16.89
CA GLU A 65 6.73 13.52 16.46
C GLU A 65 5.38 14.00 17.02
N ILE A 66 5.35 14.41 18.28
CA ILE A 66 4.17 14.94 18.96
C ILE A 66 3.68 16.26 18.35
N ASP A 67 4.56 17.24 18.14
CA ASP A 67 4.21 18.57 17.60
C ASP A 67 3.80 18.51 16.13
N LEU A 68 4.40 17.61 15.35
CA LEU A 68 4.03 17.32 13.98
C LEU A 68 2.65 16.66 13.94
N LEU A 69 2.46 15.58 14.70
CA LEU A 69 1.21 14.82 14.70
C LEU A 69 0.00 15.64 15.17
N LYS A 70 0.18 16.58 16.12
CA LYS A 70 -0.88 17.49 16.55
C LYS A 70 -1.41 18.41 15.45
N LYS A 71 -0.63 18.63 14.39
CA LYS A 71 -1.00 19.48 13.24
C LYS A 71 -1.65 18.67 12.11
N LEU A 72 -1.64 17.34 12.20
CA LEU A 72 -2.19 16.48 11.16
C LEU A 72 -3.65 16.15 11.46
N ASP A 73 -4.49 16.40 10.47
CA ASP A 73 -5.90 16.04 10.47
C ASP A 73 -6.29 15.62 9.06
N HIS A 74 -6.34 14.30 8.85
CA HIS A 74 -6.67 13.71 7.56
C HIS A 74 -7.21 12.30 7.73
N ARG A 75 -8.18 11.90 6.89
CA ARG A 75 -8.84 10.58 6.97
C ARG A 75 -7.84 9.43 6.92
N ASN A 76 -6.79 9.56 6.11
CA ASN A 76 -5.73 8.56 5.88
C ASN A 76 -4.45 8.80 6.69
N VAL A 77 -4.52 9.58 7.78
CA VAL A 77 -3.45 9.72 8.77
C VAL A 77 -4.02 9.37 10.14
N ILE A 78 -3.23 8.70 10.98
CA ILE A 78 -3.66 8.32 12.32
C ILE A 78 -3.95 9.57 13.17
N THR A 79 -5.10 9.56 13.84
CA THR A 79 -5.53 10.63 14.74
C THR A 79 -4.86 10.46 16.10
N ILE A 80 -4.17 11.51 16.56
CA ILE A 80 -3.64 11.58 17.92
C ILE A 80 -4.61 12.35 18.80
N TYR A 81 -4.98 11.77 19.94
CA TYR A 81 -5.91 12.40 20.89
C TYR A 81 -5.20 13.31 21.88
N ALA A 82 -4.13 12.80 22.52
CA ALA A 82 -3.35 13.55 23.48
C ALA A 82 -2.00 12.88 23.72
N VAL A 83 -1.07 13.66 24.24
CA VAL A 83 0.23 13.16 24.68
C VAL A 83 0.50 13.65 26.08
N GLU A 84 0.78 12.71 26.96
CA GLU A 84 0.88 12.91 28.39
C GLU A 84 2.15 12.27 28.94
N ARG A 85 2.45 12.53 30.21
CA ARG A 85 3.48 11.82 30.94
C ARG A 85 2.83 10.89 31.95
N ASP A 86 3.31 9.67 32.02
CA ASP A 86 3.00 8.75 33.10
C ASP A 86 3.63 9.29 34.39
N SER A 87 2.83 9.76 35.34
CA SER A 87 3.34 10.44 36.55
C SER A 87 4.34 9.60 37.37
N PRO A 88 4.15 8.27 37.54
CA PRO A 88 5.11 7.43 38.27
C PRO A 88 6.46 7.26 37.58
N SER A 89 6.50 7.10 36.25
CA SER A 89 7.76 6.82 35.52
C SER A 89 8.36 8.02 34.79
N GLY A 90 7.58 9.08 34.57
CA GLY A 90 7.96 10.22 33.74
C GLY A 90 7.97 9.94 32.23
N ASN A 91 7.65 8.72 31.81
CA ASN A 91 7.64 8.31 30.40
C ASN A 91 6.51 8.98 29.62
N TYR A 92 6.76 9.24 28.35
CA TYR A 92 5.73 9.74 27.45
C TYR A 92 4.72 8.66 27.10
N VAL A 93 3.46 9.09 26.97
CA VAL A 93 2.30 8.28 26.62
C VAL A 93 1.52 9.02 25.54
N MET A 94 1.40 8.43 24.36
CA MET A 94 0.63 8.99 23.25
C MET A 94 -0.63 8.18 23.04
N GLY A 95 -1.79 8.79 23.26
CA GLY A 95 -3.08 8.20 22.94
C GLY A 95 -3.52 8.54 21.52
N MET A 96 -3.96 7.53 20.78
CA MET A 96 -4.32 7.61 19.37
C MET A 96 -5.56 6.79 19.07
N GLU A 97 -6.17 7.02 17.90
CA GLU A 97 -7.28 6.18 17.44
C GLU A 97 -6.86 4.71 17.37
N LEU A 98 -7.80 3.82 17.71
CA LEU A 98 -7.59 2.38 17.56
C LEU A 98 -8.05 1.98 16.16
N CYS A 99 -7.20 1.28 15.42
CA CYS A 99 -7.57 0.63 14.17
C CYS A 99 -7.72 -0.88 14.41
N GLU A 100 -8.96 -1.35 14.56
CA GLU A 100 -9.26 -2.75 14.91
C GLU A 100 -8.83 -3.74 13.83
N GLY A 101 -8.70 -3.29 12.58
CA GLY A 101 -8.22 -4.10 11.47
C GLY A 101 -6.71 -4.39 11.52
N GLY A 102 -5.98 -3.87 12.51
CA GLY A 102 -4.54 -4.06 12.66
C GLY A 102 -3.73 -3.30 11.60
N SER A 103 -2.48 -3.72 11.39
CA SER A 103 -1.64 -3.17 10.32
C SER A 103 -1.81 -3.97 9.03
N LEU A 104 -1.53 -3.33 7.90
CA LEU A 104 -1.50 -3.98 6.59
C LEU A 104 -0.47 -5.11 6.55
N TYR A 105 0.61 -5.04 7.33
CA TYR A 105 1.53 -6.16 7.53
C TYR A 105 0.84 -7.38 8.15
N SER A 106 0.13 -7.19 9.26
CA SER A 106 -0.62 -8.29 9.91
C SER A 106 -1.74 -8.84 9.04
N MET A 107 -2.25 -8.03 8.11
CA MET A 107 -3.17 -8.48 7.08
C MET A 107 -2.44 -9.37 6.08
N LEU A 108 -1.36 -8.91 5.46
CA LEU A 108 -0.60 -9.67 4.44
C LEU A 108 0.00 -10.98 4.96
N ASP A 109 0.28 -11.08 6.27
CA ASP A 109 0.75 -12.31 6.91
C ASP A 109 -0.31 -13.44 6.96
N GLN A 110 -1.58 -13.13 6.73
CA GLN A 110 -2.64 -14.15 6.73
C GLN A 110 -2.55 -15.02 5.45
N PRO A 111 -2.71 -16.36 5.55
CA PRO A 111 -2.58 -17.28 4.40
C PRO A 111 -3.46 -16.94 3.19
N LYS A 112 -4.63 -16.32 3.42
CA LYS A 112 -5.55 -15.93 2.33
C LYS A 112 -5.02 -14.78 1.45
N TYR A 113 -3.96 -14.10 1.89
CA TYR A 113 -3.32 -13.00 1.17
C TYR A 113 -1.88 -13.33 0.74
N SER A 114 -1.48 -14.61 0.79
CA SER A 114 -0.16 -15.06 0.32
C SER A 114 0.11 -14.74 -1.15
N TYR A 115 -0.92 -14.44 -1.95
CA TYR A 115 -0.79 -14.01 -3.35
C TYR A 115 -1.30 -12.58 -3.58
N GLY A 116 -1.26 -11.75 -2.55
CA GLY A 116 -1.71 -10.36 -2.56
C GLY A 116 -3.17 -10.20 -2.18
N LEU A 117 -3.56 -8.93 -2.05
CA LEU A 117 -4.93 -8.55 -1.74
C LEU A 117 -5.88 -8.80 -2.93
N PRO A 118 -7.18 -9.05 -2.66
CA PRO A 118 -8.21 -8.89 -3.67
C PRO A 118 -8.13 -7.49 -4.28
N GLU A 119 -8.44 -7.39 -5.57
CA GLU A 119 -8.32 -6.15 -6.33
C GLU A 119 -9.05 -4.96 -5.71
N GLU A 120 -10.28 -5.18 -5.23
CA GLU A 120 -11.09 -4.14 -4.59
C GLU A 120 -10.37 -3.56 -3.35
N GLU A 121 -9.83 -4.43 -2.49
CA GLU A 121 -9.09 -3.99 -1.31
C GLU A 121 -7.73 -3.36 -1.68
N PHE A 122 -7.05 -3.88 -2.72
CA PHE A 122 -5.82 -3.28 -3.24
C PHE A 122 -6.05 -1.83 -3.70
N LEU A 123 -7.15 -1.56 -4.40
CA LEU A 123 -7.51 -0.20 -4.82
C LEU A 123 -7.79 0.72 -3.63
N VAL A 124 -8.51 0.24 -2.61
CA VAL A 124 -8.74 1.02 -1.38
C VAL A 124 -7.41 1.39 -0.72
N VAL A 125 -6.49 0.42 -0.57
CA VAL A 125 -5.12 0.67 -0.07
C VAL A 125 -4.39 1.72 -0.92
N LEU A 126 -4.41 1.56 -2.25
CA LEU A 126 -3.71 2.44 -3.18
C LEU A 126 -4.21 3.89 -3.07
N PHE A 127 -5.53 4.09 -3.07
CA PHE A 127 -6.14 5.41 -3.02
C PHE A 127 -5.96 6.08 -1.65
N ASP A 128 -6.16 5.33 -0.57
CA ASP A 128 -6.00 5.84 0.79
C ASP A 128 -4.55 6.26 1.08
N ILE A 129 -3.57 5.44 0.68
CA ILE A 129 -2.16 5.79 0.86
C ILE A 129 -1.78 6.98 -0.03
N ALA A 130 -2.25 7.03 -1.28
CA ALA A 130 -1.97 8.18 -2.16
C ALA A 130 -2.55 9.48 -1.58
N SER A 131 -3.78 9.44 -1.06
CA SER A 131 -4.42 10.58 -0.41
C SER A 131 -3.67 11.00 0.86
N GLY A 132 -3.29 10.05 1.72
CA GLY A 132 -2.49 10.33 2.92
C GLY A 132 -1.12 10.93 2.60
N MET A 133 -0.40 10.36 1.62
CA MET A 133 0.91 10.88 1.20
C MET A 133 0.81 12.27 0.54
N GLN A 134 -0.27 12.53 -0.22
CA GLN A 134 -0.52 13.86 -0.78
C GLN A 134 -0.73 14.90 0.33
N TYR A 135 -1.50 14.55 1.36
CA TYR A 135 -1.70 15.41 2.52
C TYR A 135 -0.39 15.70 3.26
N LEU A 136 0.42 14.68 3.55
CA LEU A 136 1.74 14.88 4.17
C LEU A 136 2.63 15.80 3.33
N ARG A 137 2.63 15.62 2.01
CA ARG A 137 3.40 16.47 1.09
C ARG A 137 2.96 17.93 1.14
N GLN A 138 1.66 18.20 1.20
CA GLN A 138 1.09 19.55 1.35
C GLN A 138 1.48 20.20 2.68
N MET A 139 1.61 19.39 3.74
CA MET A 139 2.10 19.84 5.05
C MET A 139 3.62 19.92 5.15
N GLY A 140 4.33 19.68 4.04
CA GLY A 140 5.79 19.72 3.97
C GLY A 140 6.46 18.57 4.73
N ILE A 141 5.80 17.41 4.88
CA ILE A 141 6.27 16.30 5.69
C ILE A 141 6.76 15.13 4.84
N ILE A 142 7.92 14.57 5.20
CA ILE A 142 8.46 13.30 4.69
C ILE A 142 8.30 12.24 5.78
N HIS A 143 7.78 11.04 5.46
CA HIS A 143 7.53 9.98 6.43
C HIS A 143 8.78 9.15 6.77
N ARG A 144 9.58 8.76 5.76
CA ARG A 144 10.86 8.03 5.87
C ARG A 144 10.85 6.58 6.36
N ASP A 145 9.71 6.02 6.74
CA ASP A 145 9.58 4.60 7.12
C ASP A 145 8.23 4.03 6.66
N LEU A 146 7.87 4.35 5.42
CA LEU A 146 6.64 3.86 4.82
C LEU A 146 6.76 2.37 4.51
N LYS A 147 5.89 1.57 5.11
CA LYS A 147 5.83 0.10 4.97
C LYS A 147 4.47 -0.41 5.43
N PRO A 148 4.05 -1.65 5.06
CA PRO A 148 2.79 -2.23 5.52
C PRO A 148 2.60 -2.24 7.05
N GLY A 149 3.69 -2.31 7.83
CA GLY A 149 3.62 -2.26 9.29
C GLY A 149 3.15 -0.91 9.85
N ASN A 150 3.34 0.17 9.09
CA ASN A 150 3.01 1.54 9.45
C ASN A 150 1.77 2.05 8.70
N ILE A 151 0.98 1.15 8.12
CA ILE A 151 -0.30 1.43 7.47
C ILE A 151 -1.36 0.66 8.24
N MET A 152 -2.22 1.36 8.96
CA MET A 152 -3.26 0.78 9.80
C MET A 152 -4.57 0.66 9.04
N ARG A 153 -5.34 -0.40 9.30
CA ARG A 153 -6.67 -0.63 8.73
C ARG A 153 -7.74 -0.31 9.77
N PHE A 154 -8.42 0.81 9.58
CA PHE A 154 -9.63 1.16 10.32
C PHE A 154 -10.85 0.61 9.57
N ILE A 155 -11.89 0.20 10.31
CA ILE A 155 -13.16 -0.24 9.74
C ILE A 155 -14.22 0.75 10.18
N ASP A 156 -14.81 1.44 9.22
CA ASP A 156 -15.87 2.40 9.54
C ASP A 156 -17.20 1.72 9.89
N ASP A 157 -18.16 2.54 10.30
CA ASP A 157 -19.49 2.07 10.73
C ASP A 157 -20.27 1.38 9.60
N THR A 158 -19.85 1.53 8.34
CA THR A 158 -20.43 0.86 7.17
C THR A 158 -19.76 -0.49 6.86
N GLY A 159 -18.67 -0.81 7.57
CA GLY A 159 -17.87 -2.01 7.35
C GLY A 159 -16.79 -1.85 6.28
N GLN A 160 -16.56 -0.63 5.78
CA GLN A 160 -15.54 -0.36 4.77
C GLN A 160 -14.16 -0.14 5.41
N SER A 161 -13.13 -0.61 4.70
CA SER A 161 -11.73 -0.37 5.08
C SER A 161 -11.34 1.08 4.82
N ILE A 162 -10.62 1.68 5.78
CA ILE A 162 -9.92 2.95 5.62
C ILE A 162 -8.49 2.73 6.08
N TYR A 163 -7.53 2.95 5.19
CA TYR A 163 -6.11 2.82 5.51
C TYR A 163 -5.51 4.15 5.94
N LYS A 164 -4.72 4.09 7.02
CA LYS A 164 -4.18 5.26 7.73
C LYS A 164 -2.68 5.12 7.94
N LEU A 165 -1.92 6.13 7.57
CA LEU A 165 -0.49 6.24 7.85
C LEU A 165 -0.27 6.47 9.36
N THR A 166 0.71 5.77 9.94
CA THR A 166 1.08 5.89 11.36
C THR A 166 2.60 5.82 11.56
N ASP A 167 3.04 5.95 12.80
CA ASP A 167 4.43 5.85 13.23
C ASP A 167 5.38 6.87 12.55
N PHE A 168 5.19 8.12 12.93
CA PHE A 168 5.94 9.28 12.42
C PHE A 168 7.27 9.51 13.17
N GLY A 169 7.77 8.52 13.91
CA GLY A 169 9.01 8.64 14.68
C GLY A 169 10.26 8.92 13.84
N ALA A 170 10.20 8.64 12.53
CA ALA A 170 11.24 8.98 11.55
C ALA A 170 10.89 10.19 10.66
N ALA A 171 9.67 10.74 10.79
CA ALA A 171 9.16 11.78 9.90
C ALA A 171 9.79 13.15 10.16
N ARG A 172 9.75 14.03 9.15
CA ARG A 172 10.37 15.38 9.21
C ARG A 172 9.63 16.42 8.39
N GLN A 173 9.77 17.69 8.78
CA GLN A 173 9.40 18.81 7.92
C GLN A 173 10.55 19.16 6.96
N LEU A 174 10.22 19.57 5.74
CA LEU A 174 11.19 19.91 4.70
C LEU A 174 12.04 21.14 5.01
N ASP A 175 11.49 22.07 5.79
CA ASP A 175 12.16 23.32 6.16
C ASP A 175 13.04 23.18 7.43
N ASP A 176 13.15 21.98 7.99
CA ASP A 176 14.03 21.72 9.13
C ASP A 176 15.50 21.77 8.69
N GLU A 177 16.20 22.88 8.96
CA GLU A 177 17.65 23.08 8.70
C GLU A 177 18.56 22.19 9.56
N GLU A 178 18.00 21.39 10.46
CA GLU A 178 18.79 20.57 11.37
C GLU A 178 19.40 19.34 10.69
N ASN A 179 20.73 19.30 10.70
CA ASN A 179 21.54 18.17 10.30
C ASN A 179 21.34 17.00 11.27
N PHE A 180 20.95 15.84 10.75
CA PHE A 180 20.87 14.62 11.54
C PHE A 180 21.65 13.48 10.92
N THR A 181 22.45 12.85 11.78
CA THR A 181 23.33 11.73 11.51
C THR A 181 22.65 10.36 11.63
N SER A 182 21.35 10.31 11.95
CA SER A 182 20.63 9.07 12.22
C SER A 182 19.88 8.52 11.00
N ILE A 183 20.15 7.26 10.74
CA ILE A 183 19.62 6.47 9.65
C ILE A 183 18.35 5.76 10.15
N TYR A 184 17.24 5.98 9.47
CA TYR A 184 15.92 5.41 9.77
C TYR A 184 15.36 4.70 8.55
N GLY A 185 14.51 3.71 8.80
CA GLY A 185 13.80 2.93 7.79
C GLY A 185 13.98 1.43 7.96
N THR A 186 13.06 0.65 7.40
CA THR A 186 13.10 -0.82 7.42
C THR A 186 13.84 -1.32 6.20
N GLU A 187 14.91 -2.11 6.41
CA GLU A 187 15.91 -2.49 5.39
C GLU A 187 15.31 -2.92 4.05
N GLU A 188 14.21 -3.66 4.03
CA GLU A 188 13.62 -4.17 2.78
C GLU A 188 12.84 -3.14 1.97
N TYR A 189 12.52 -1.99 2.55
CA TYR A 189 11.76 -0.92 1.93
C TYR A 189 12.63 0.28 1.57
N LEU A 190 13.92 0.26 1.93
CA LEU A 190 14.83 1.38 1.70
C LEU A 190 15.25 1.51 0.23
N ASP A 191 15.34 2.77 -0.23
CA ASP A 191 16.02 3.13 -1.49
C ASP A 191 17.48 2.63 -1.49
N PRO A 192 18.04 2.19 -2.63
CA PRO A 192 19.39 1.63 -2.70
C PRO A 192 20.48 2.57 -2.14
N ASN A 193 20.39 3.88 -2.38
CA ASN A 193 21.38 4.84 -1.89
C ASN A 193 21.29 5.02 -0.37
N MET A 194 20.06 4.97 0.17
CA MET A 194 19.87 4.92 1.62
C MET A 194 20.38 3.61 2.19
N TYR A 195 20.09 2.48 1.55
CA TYR A 195 20.54 1.16 1.98
C TYR A 195 22.06 1.07 2.06
N GLU A 196 22.79 1.56 1.05
CA GLU A 196 24.26 1.58 1.07
C GLU A 196 24.80 2.33 2.29
N LYS A 197 24.28 3.54 2.54
CA LYS A 197 24.72 4.38 3.65
C LYS A 197 24.31 3.79 5.00
N ALA A 198 23.09 3.25 5.07
CA ALA A 198 22.44 2.71 6.26
C ALA A 198 23.02 1.41 6.77
N VAL A 199 23.19 0.46 5.85
CA VAL A 199 23.45 -0.93 6.17
C VAL A 199 24.90 -1.27 5.90
N LEU A 200 25.47 -0.78 4.79
CA LEU A 200 26.83 -1.14 4.36
C LEU A 200 27.90 -0.19 4.92
N ARG A 201 27.61 1.12 5.06
CA ARG A 201 28.59 2.15 5.45
C ARG A 201 28.24 2.84 6.78
N ARG A 202 27.88 2.05 7.81
CA ARG A 202 27.42 2.49 9.15
C ARG A 202 28.28 3.53 9.89
N HIS A 203 29.49 3.85 9.42
CA HIS A 203 30.45 4.72 10.10
C HIS A 203 30.99 5.90 9.27
N SER A 204 30.47 6.17 8.06
CA SER A 204 31.23 7.00 7.09
C SER A 204 30.53 8.20 6.48
N VAL A 205 29.29 8.53 6.85
CA VAL A 205 28.58 9.65 6.19
C VAL A 205 27.88 10.54 7.23
N PRO A 206 28.43 11.72 7.58
CA PRO A 206 27.83 12.62 8.55
C PRO A 206 26.67 13.46 7.98
N TYR A 207 26.48 13.47 6.65
CA TYR A 207 25.59 14.39 5.96
C TYR A 207 24.70 13.66 4.95
N GLN A 208 23.39 13.84 5.08
CA GLN A 208 22.45 13.30 4.12
C GLN A 208 21.29 14.27 3.95
N GLU A 209 21.28 14.97 2.82
CA GLU A 209 20.06 15.60 2.31
C GLU A 209 19.10 14.47 1.93
N PHE A 210 17.98 14.39 2.65
CA PHE A 210 16.90 13.47 2.33
C PHE A 210 15.98 14.18 1.35
N ASP A 211 15.99 13.72 0.11
CA ASP A 211 15.01 14.15 -0.88
C ASP A 211 13.68 13.41 -0.61
N ALA A 212 12.56 14.11 -0.82
CA ALA A 212 11.22 13.54 -0.70
C ALA A 212 11.04 12.28 -1.59
N SER A 213 11.85 12.13 -2.65
CA SER A 213 11.87 10.94 -3.52
C SER A 213 12.21 9.60 -2.83
N VAL A 214 12.69 9.63 -1.58
CA VAL A 214 12.93 8.41 -0.77
C VAL A 214 11.64 7.63 -0.51
N ASP A 215 10.57 8.34 -0.19
CA ASP A 215 9.29 7.71 0.16
C ASP A 215 8.63 7.08 -1.09
N ILE A 216 8.95 7.56 -2.31
CA ILE A 216 8.47 6.96 -3.57
C ILE A 216 8.95 5.52 -3.73
N TRP A 217 10.21 5.23 -3.42
CA TRP A 217 10.73 3.86 -3.50
C TRP A 217 10.02 2.96 -2.48
N SER A 218 9.93 3.42 -1.23
CA SER A 218 9.27 2.69 -0.13
C SER A 218 7.80 2.41 -0.45
N LEU A 219 7.12 3.37 -1.09
CA LEU A 219 5.76 3.25 -1.58
C LEU A 219 5.66 2.22 -2.71
N GLY A 220 6.61 2.22 -3.66
CA GLY A 220 6.68 1.22 -4.73
C GLY A 220 6.85 -0.20 -4.19
N VAL A 221 7.74 -0.39 -3.22
CA VAL A 221 7.94 -1.69 -2.55
C VAL A 221 6.66 -2.11 -1.81
N THR A 222 6.02 -1.17 -1.13
CA THR A 222 4.74 -1.42 -0.42
C THR A 222 3.63 -1.82 -1.39
N ILE A 223 3.42 -1.09 -2.49
CA ILE A 223 2.39 -1.41 -3.48
C ILE A 223 2.64 -2.78 -4.12
N TYR A 224 3.89 -3.11 -4.46
CA TYR A 224 4.25 -4.44 -4.96
C TYR A 224 3.89 -5.54 -3.93
N HIS A 225 4.25 -5.32 -2.66
CA HIS A 225 3.97 -6.28 -1.59
C HIS A 225 2.46 -6.49 -1.41
N VAL A 226 1.66 -5.42 -1.46
CA VAL A 226 0.19 -5.53 -1.38
C VAL A 226 -0.40 -6.26 -2.58
N ALA A 227 0.13 -6.04 -3.78
CA ALA A 227 -0.33 -6.69 -5.00
C ALA A 227 0.02 -8.19 -5.08
N THR A 228 1.10 -8.62 -4.44
CA THR A 228 1.68 -9.97 -4.66
C THR A 228 1.80 -10.83 -3.41
N GLY A 229 1.66 -10.24 -2.21
CA GLY A 229 1.92 -10.90 -0.93
C GLY A 229 3.41 -11.10 -0.64
N HIS A 230 4.31 -10.60 -1.49
CA HIS A 230 5.75 -10.83 -1.39
C HIS A 230 6.56 -9.56 -1.66
N LEU A 231 7.78 -9.47 -1.12
CA LEU A 231 8.68 -8.37 -1.42
C LEU A 231 9.21 -8.46 -2.87
N PRO A 232 9.43 -7.33 -3.57
CA PRO A 232 9.95 -7.32 -4.94
C PRO A 232 11.40 -7.79 -5.05
N PHE A 233 12.22 -7.54 -4.02
CA PHE A 233 13.66 -7.80 -4.04
C PHE A 233 14.01 -8.77 -2.92
N GLN A 234 14.48 -9.96 -3.29
CA GLN A 234 14.68 -11.06 -2.34
C GLN A 234 16.03 -11.75 -2.59
N PRO A 235 17.08 -11.44 -1.82
CA PRO A 235 18.29 -12.24 -1.84
C PRO A 235 18.05 -13.60 -1.18
N TYR A 236 18.82 -14.61 -1.58
CA TYR A 236 18.80 -15.90 -0.87
C TYR A 236 19.32 -15.71 0.55
N GLY A 237 18.61 -16.28 1.54
CA GLY A 237 18.87 -16.06 2.96
C GLY A 237 18.22 -14.78 3.53
N GLY A 238 17.52 -13.99 2.71
CA GLY A 238 16.79 -12.81 3.16
C GLY A 238 17.69 -11.71 3.72
N ARG A 239 17.22 -11.01 4.77
CA ARG A 239 17.86 -9.80 5.31
C ARG A 239 19.34 -9.98 5.69
N SER A 240 19.77 -11.18 6.07
CA SER A 240 21.18 -11.40 6.44
C SER A 240 22.14 -11.22 5.25
N ASN A 241 21.66 -11.33 4.01
CA ASN A 241 22.47 -11.14 2.82
C ASN A 241 22.35 -9.71 2.28
N SER A 242 22.85 -8.76 3.07
CA SER A 242 22.72 -7.33 2.80
C SER A 242 23.47 -6.87 1.54
N GLN A 243 24.57 -7.53 1.18
CA GLN A 243 25.34 -7.24 -0.03
C GLN A 243 24.56 -7.58 -1.29
N THR A 244 23.94 -8.77 -1.35
CA THR A 244 23.11 -9.15 -2.50
C THR A 244 21.86 -8.29 -2.58
N MET A 245 21.25 -7.90 -1.46
CA MET A 245 20.12 -6.95 -1.47
C MET A 245 20.50 -5.62 -2.11
N PHE A 246 21.65 -5.06 -1.74
CA PHE A 246 22.15 -3.84 -2.35
C PHE A 246 22.45 -4.02 -3.84
N LEU A 247 23.06 -5.14 -4.23
CA LEU A 247 23.28 -5.47 -5.64
C LEU A 247 21.96 -5.49 -6.41
N ILE A 248 20.97 -6.26 -5.95
CA ILE A 248 19.65 -6.40 -6.60
C ILE A 248 19.01 -5.02 -6.82
N THR A 249 19.02 -4.17 -5.79
CA THR A 249 18.31 -2.89 -5.82
C THR A 249 19.05 -1.81 -6.61
N SER A 250 20.38 -1.87 -6.68
CA SER A 250 21.21 -0.86 -7.36
C SER A 250 21.50 -1.17 -8.82
N THR A 251 21.65 -2.44 -9.21
CA THR A 251 22.07 -2.84 -10.57
C THR A 251 20.94 -3.23 -11.50
N LYS A 252 19.71 -3.34 -10.99
CA LYS A 252 18.54 -3.64 -11.81
C LYS A 252 18.39 -2.66 -12.98
N GLU A 253 17.97 -3.19 -14.12
CA GLU A 253 17.68 -2.37 -15.30
C GLU A 253 16.39 -1.55 -15.12
N SER A 254 16.26 -0.48 -15.91
CA SER A 254 15.01 0.29 -15.97
C SER A 254 13.85 -0.58 -16.42
N GLY A 255 12.70 -0.40 -15.76
CA GLY A 255 11.49 -1.20 -16.00
C GLY A 255 11.44 -2.50 -15.20
N VAL A 256 12.54 -2.96 -14.60
CA VAL A 256 12.52 -4.13 -13.72
C VAL A 256 11.88 -3.77 -12.38
N ILE A 257 10.86 -4.53 -12.01
CA ILE A 257 10.06 -4.33 -10.79
C ILE A 257 10.33 -5.38 -9.70
N SER A 258 10.98 -6.51 -10.03
CA SER A 258 11.39 -7.51 -9.05
C SER A 258 12.69 -8.23 -9.43
N GLY A 259 13.42 -8.67 -8.41
CA GLY A 259 14.67 -9.41 -8.53
C GLY A 259 14.79 -10.44 -7.40
N ILE A 260 14.76 -11.73 -7.73
CA ILE A 260 14.71 -12.82 -6.75
C ILE A 260 15.89 -13.77 -6.95
N GLN A 261 16.62 -14.07 -5.88
CA GLN A 261 17.65 -15.11 -5.87
C GLN A 261 17.13 -16.34 -5.13
N ARG A 262 16.93 -17.46 -5.83
CA ARG A 262 16.27 -18.66 -5.28
C ARG A 262 17.16 -19.55 -4.42
N TYR A 263 18.45 -19.59 -4.71
CA TYR A 263 19.42 -20.44 -4.01
C TYR A 263 20.74 -19.70 -3.82
N GLN A 264 21.57 -20.21 -2.90
CA GLN A 264 22.83 -19.59 -2.55
C GLN A 264 23.74 -19.44 -3.77
N ASN A 265 24.24 -18.22 -4.00
CA ASN A 265 25.09 -17.86 -5.15
C ASN A 265 24.42 -18.09 -6.53
N GLY A 266 23.10 -18.26 -6.58
CA GLY A 266 22.36 -18.34 -7.84
C GLY A 266 22.24 -16.98 -8.53
N ASP A 267 21.87 -17.02 -9.81
CA ASP A 267 21.55 -15.83 -10.57
C ASP A 267 20.30 -15.12 -10.01
N ILE A 268 20.18 -13.82 -10.30
CA ILE A 268 19.01 -13.03 -9.94
C ILE A 268 17.97 -13.16 -11.06
N GLU A 269 16.78 -13.65 -10.72
CA GLU A 269 15.64 -13.69 -11.61
C GLU A 269 14.96 -12.32 -11.64
N TRP A 270 15.17 -11.58 -12.73
CA TRP A 270 14.59 -10.27 -12.95
C TRP A 270 13.24 -10.37 -13.67
N SER A 271 12.27 -9.56 -13.25
CA SER A 271 10.98 -9.44 -13.94
C SER A 271 10.57 -7.98 -14.11
N LYS A 272 9.96 -7.69 -15.27
CA LYS A 272 9.26 -6.44 -15.56
C LYS A 272 7.74 -6.55 -15.35
N GLU A 273 7.27 -7.77 -15.05
CA GLU A 273 5.85 -8.10 -14.87
C GLU A 273 5.56 -8.57 -13.46
N LEU A 274 4.31 -8.38 -13.02
CA LEU A 274 3.81 -9.00 -11.79
C LEU A 274 3.73 -10.53 -11.95
N PRO A 275 3.93 -11.31 -10.88
CA PRO A 275 3.90 -12.77 -10.96
C PRO A 275 2.52 -13.26 -11.43
N GLY A 276 2.47 -14.39 -12.15
CA GLY A 276 1.22 -14.97 -12.64
C GLY A 276 0.21 -15.33 -11.54
N THR A 277 0.69 -15.51 -10.30
CA THR A 277 -0.15 -15.73 -9.10
C THR A 277 -0.83 -14.45 -8.59
N CYS A 278 -0.42 -13.26 -9.04
CA CYS A 278 -1.01 -12.00 -8.65
C CYS A 278 -2.49 -11.94 -9.05
N ARG A 279 -3.33 -11.57 -8.08
CA ARG A 279 -4.80 -11.59 -8.17
C ARG A 279 -5.43 -10.41 -8.89
N LEU A 280 -4.65 -9.39 -9.24
CA LEU A 280 -5.14 -8.23 -9.99
C LEU A 280 -5.54 -8.64 -11.41
N SER A 281 -6.59 -8.03 -11.94
CA SER A 281 -7.01 -8.18 -13.33
C SER A 281 -5.91 -7.74 -14.28
N LEU A 282 -5.94 -8.24 -15.51
CA LEU A 282 -4.97 -7.84 -16.53
C LEU A 282 -5.03 -6.32 -16.76
N GLY A 283 -6.23 -5.75 -16.89
CA GLY A 283 -6.42 -4.30 -17.03
C GLY A 283 -5.79 -3.49 -15.90
N LEU A 284 -5.92 -3.92 -14.64
CA LEU A 284 -5.27 -3.21 -13.54
C LEU A 284 -3.74 -3.44 -13.54
N LYS A 285 -3.26 -4.64 -13.89
CA LYS A 285 -1.82 -4.91 -14.05
C LYS A 285 -1.20 -3.98 -15.09
N CYS A 286 -1.86 -3.72 -16.22
CA CYS A 286 -1.40 -2.79 -17.25
C CYS A 286 -1.24 -1.35 -16.74
N LEU A 287 -1.99 -0.96 -15.71
CA LEU A 287 -1.89 0.37 -15.08
C LEU A 287 -0.84 0.39 -13.95
N VAL A 288 -0.76 -0.68 -13.16
CA VAL A 288 0.10 -0.77 -11.97
C VAL A 288 1.55 -1.10 -12.31
N VAL A 289 1.81 -1.95 -13.30
CA VAL A 289 3.18 -2.35 -13.68
C VAL A 289 4.03 -1.16 -14.13
N PRO A 290 3.57 -0.27 -15.04
CA PRO A 290 4.32 0.93 -15.39
C PRO A 290 4.54 1.86 -14.20
N MET A 291 3.56 1.97 -13.30
CA MET A 291 3.69 2.74 -12.06
C MET A 291 4.83 2.19 -11.18
N LEU A 292 4.82 0.88 -10.91
CA LEU A 292 5.87 0.22 -10.14
C LEU A 292 7.25 0.38 -10.78
N ALA A 293 7.36 0.21 -12.10
CA ALA A 293 8.60 0.37 -12.85
C ALA A 293 9.25 1.74 -12.68
N ASN A 294 8.46 2.80 -12.64
CA ASN A 294 8.96 4.16 -12.49
C ASN A 294 9.20 4.57 -11.03
N MET A 295 8.45 4.02 -10.08
CA MET A 295 8.65 4.25 -8.65
C MET A 295 9.88 3.51 -8.13
N LEU A 296 10.06 2.26 -8.58
CA LEU A 296 11.20 1.42 -8.29
C LEU A 296 12.33 1.68 -9.29
N GLU A 297 12.61 2.92 -9.70
CA GLU A 297 13.77 3.23 -10.54
C GLU A 297 15.00 3.51 -9.66
N SER A 298 16.15 2.88 -9.94
CA SER A 298 17.37 3.06 -9.14
C SER A 298 18.04 4.41 -9.44
N ASP A 299 17.93 4.88 -10.69
CA ASP A 299 18.36 6.23 -11.08
C ASP A 299 17.35 7.29 -10.59
N LYS A 300 17.76 8.05 -9.57
CA LYS A 300 16.96 9.14 -8.98
C LYS A 300 16.47 10.17 -9.99
N ARG A 301 17.18 10.40 -11.09
CA ARG A 301 16.78 11.39 -12.12
C ARG A 301 15.61 10.90 -12.98
N ARG A 302 15.42 9.58 -13.04
CA ARG A 302 14.39 8.92 -13.85
C ARG A 302 13.23 8.40 -13.01
N ARG A 303 13.43 8.27 -11.69
CA ARG A 303 12.39 7.93 -10.73
C ARG A 303 11.26 8.93 -10.75
N TRP A 304 10.04 8.44 -10.61
CA TRP A 304 8.88 9.31 -10.50
C TRP A 304 8.94 10.26 -9.31
N SER A 305 8.40 11.45 -9.51
CA SER A 305 8.04 12.37 -8.44
C SER A 305 6.69 11.99 -7.82
N PHE A 306 6.38 12.58 -6.67
CA PHE A 306 5.07 12.45 -6.03
C PHE A 306 3.93 12.96 -6.92
N GLU A 307 4.14 14.06 -7.64
CA GLU A 307 3.14 14.64 -8.52
C GLU A 307 2.78 13.69 -9.66
N GLN A 308 3.77 12.97 -10.21
CA GLN A 308 3.52 11.94 -11.21
C GLN A 308 2.77 10.76 -10.61
N PHE A 309 3.21 10.26 -9.45
CA PHE A 309 2.53 9.18 -8.75
C PHE A 309 1.06 9.51 -8.43
N PHE A 310 0.79 10.67 -7.84
CA PHE A 310 -0.57 11.11 -7.51
C PHE A 310 -1.45 11.24 -8.74
N ARG A 311 -0.93 11.84 -9.82
CA ARG A 311 -1.68 11.98 -11.07
C ARG A 311 -2.12 10.63 -11.61
N GLU A 312 -1.21 9.64 -11.66
CA GLU A 312 -1.55 8.32 -12.17
C GLU A 312 -2.52 7.57 -11.25
N VAL A 313 -2.35 7.64 -9.93
CA VAL A 313 -3.28 6.99 -8.99
C VAL A 313 -4.67 7.60 -9.06
N PHE A 314 -4.78 8.93 -9.06
CA PHE A 314 -6.08 9.59 -9.14
C PHE A 314 -6.73 9.44 -10.51
N LYS A 315 -5.93 9.26 -11.57
CA LYS A 315 -6.45 8.83 -12.87
C LYS A 315 -7.11 7.45 -12.76
N ILE A 316 -6.45 6.47 -12.13
CA ILE A 316 -7.03 5.14 -11.90
C ILE A 316 -8.30 5.22 -11.05
N GLN A 317 -8.30 6.08 -10.03
CA GLN A 317 -9.47 6.30 -9.16
C GLN A 317 -10.67 6.88 -9.91
N ASP A 318 -10.43 7.69 -10.93
CA ASP A 318 -11.49 8.30 -11.75
C ASP A 318 -12.00 7.39 -12.88
N MET A 319 -11.29 6.29 -13.18
CA MET A 319 -11.71 5.34 -14.22
C MET A 319 -12.99 4.59 -13.85
N LEU A 320 -13.73 4.19 -14.88
CA LEU A 320 -14.84 3.26 -14.78
C LEU A 320 -14.36 1.86 -15.17
N THR A 321 -15.15 0.84 -14.80
CA THR A 321 -14.84 -0.56 -15.16
C THR A 321 -16.00 -1.18 -15.91
N ILE A 322 -15.70 -1.86 -17.01
CA ILE A 322 -16.66 -2.68 -17.75
C ILE A 322 -16.35 -4.16 -17.48
N ARG A 323 -17.36 -4.91 -17.04
CA ARG A 323 -17.24 -6.34 -16.70
C ARG A 323 -17.75 -7.18 -17.86
N LEU A 324 -16.87 -8.00 -18.43
CA LEU A 324 -17.19 -8.89 -19.54
C LEU A 324 -16.91 -10.34 -19.15
N TYR A 325 -17.65 -11.26 -19.75
CA TYR A 325 -17.34 -12.68 -19.74
C TYR A 325 -16.94 -13.06 -21.16
N ASP A 326 -15.67 -13.42 -21.36
CA ASP A 326 -15.19 -13.92 -22.63
C ASP A 326 -15.65 -15.37 -22.81
N CYS A 327 -16.65 -15.55 -23.66
CA CYS A 327 -17.24 -16.85 -23.96
C CYS A 327 -16.29 -17.78 -24.72
N SER A 328 -15.26 -17.25 -25.39
CA SER A 328 -14.32 -18.03 -26.19
C SER A 328 -13.32 -18.81 -25.31
N VAL A 329 -13.01 -18.28 -24.12
CA VAL A 329 -12.04 -18.87 -23.18
C VAL A 329 -12.63 -19.16 -21.80
N GLY A 330 -13.85 -18.72 -21.54
CA GLY A 330 -14.58 -18.96 -20.30
C GLY A 330 -14.05 -18.18 -19.10
N SER A 331 -13.65 -16.91 -19.29
CA SER A 331 -13.04 -16.08 -18.25
C SER A 331 -13.74 -14.73 -18.06
N ASN A 332 -13.62 -14.16 -16.86
CA ASN A 332 -14.08 -12.80 -16.59
C ASN A 332 -12.98 -11.79 -16.93
N LEU A 333 -13.35 -10.74 -17.65
CA LEU A 333 -12.52 -9.58 -17.92
C LEU A 333 -13.06 -8.36 -17.17
N LYS A 334 -12.15 -7.54 -16.66
CA LYS A 334 -12.48 -6.28 -16.01
C LYS A 334 -11.64 -5.17 -16.64
N ILE A 335 -12.27 -4.49 -17.59
CA ILE A 335 -11.63 -3.50 -18.46
C ILE A 335 -11.72 -2.13 -17.82
N TYR A 336 -10.57 -1.48 -17.64
CA TYR A 336 -10.47 -0.12 -17.10
C TYR A 336 -10.53 0.92 -18.22
N VAL A 337 -11.55 1.79 -18.14
CA VAL A 337 -11.89 2.77 -19.16
C VAL A 337 -11.96 4.17 -18.56
N GLU A 338 -11.49 5.14 -19.31
CA GLU A 338 -11.63 6.55 -18.95
C GLU A 338 -13.09 6.98 -19.20
N LYS A 339 -13.57 7.93 -18.39
CA LYS A 339 -14.96 8.41 -18.49
C LYS A 339 -15.31 8.97 -19.87
N CYS A 340 -14.33 9.58 -20.55
CA CYS A 340 -14.44 10.15 -21.89
C CYS A 340 -14.18 9.15 -23.02
N ASP A 341 -13.81 7.90 -22.72
CA ASP A 341 -13.64 6.87 -23.75
C ASP A 341 -14.95 6.69 -24.52
N ARG A 342 -14.83 6.36 -25.79
CA ARG A 342 -15.94 5.94 -26.65
C ARG A 342 -15.86 4.44 -26.93
N TYR A 343 -16.91 3.89 -27.54
CA TYR A 343 -17.02 2.45 -27.78
C TYR A 343 -15.79 1.86 -28.51
N ALA A 344 -15.25 2.54 -29.53
CA ALA A 344 -14.01 2.12 -30.19
C ALA A 344 -12.82 1.94 -29.21
N ALA A 345 -12.63 2.87 -28.27
CA ALA A 345 -11.58 2.76 -27.25
C ALA A 345 -11.84 1.61 -26.26
N VAL A 346 -13.11 1.35 -25.94
CA VAL A 346 -13.51 0.16 -25.16
C VAL A 346 -13.13 -1.11 -25.92
N GLN A 347 -13.41 -1.20 -27.22
CA GLN A 347 -13.04 -2.36 -28.04
C GLN A 347 -11.52 -2.57 -28.12
N GLU A 348 -10.75 -1.49 -28.29
CA GLU A 348 -9.28 -1.55 -28.28
C GLU A 348 -8.73 -2.10 -26.96
N LYS A 349 -9.26 -1.63 -25.82
CA LYS A 349 -8.86 -2.13 -24.50
C LYS A 349 -9.25 -3.59 -24.30
N ILE A 350 -10.43 -4.01 -24.76
CA ILE A 350 -10.82 -5.42 -24.78
C ILE A 350 -9.85 -6.23 -25.63
N ALA A 351 -9.43 -5.74 -26.79
CA ALA A 351 -8.49 -6.43 -27.67
C ALA A 351 -7.07 -6.54 -27.07
N MET A 352 -6.68 -5.65 -26.15
CA MET A 352 -5.43 -5.77 -25.39
C MET A 352 -5.51 -6.84 -24.29
N GLU A 353 -6.71 -7.12 -23.79
CA GLU A 353 -6.95 -8.05 -22.68
C GLU A 353 -7.57 -9.39 -23.11
N SER A 354 -7.83 -9.57 -24.42
CA SER A 354 -8.40 -10.78 -25.02
C SER A 354 -7.73 -11.10 -26.35
N ASP A 355 -7.89 -12.33 -26.82
CA ASP A 355 -7.42 -12.75 -28.15
C ASP A 355 -8.39 -12.35 -29.28
N ILE A 356 -9.29 -11.39 -29.06
CA ILE A 356 -10.35 -10.98 -29.98
C ILE A 356 -10.10 -9.55 -30.47
N PRO A 357 -9.62 -9.36 -31.72
CA PRO A 357 -9.44 -8.04 -32.33
C PRO A 357 -10.72 -7.21 -32.36
N SER A 358 -10.62 -5.88 -32.22
CA SER A 358 -11.76 -4.96 -32.12
C SER A 358 -12.87 -5.21 -33.16
N GLY A 359 -12.51 -5.40 -34.44
CA GLY A 359 -13.48 -5.63 -35.52
C GLY A 359 -14.20 -6.98 -35.47
N GLN A 360 -13.69 -7.95 -34.70
CA GLN A 360 -14.27 -9.28 -34.53
C GLN A 360 -15.06 -9.42 -33.22
N GLN A 361 -15.15 -8.37 -32.41
CA GLN A 361 -15.87 -8.42 -31.14
C GLN A 361 -17.38 -8.32 -31.38
N LEU A 362 -18.13 -9.25 -30.78
CA LEU A 362 -19.57 -9.15 -30.58
C LEU A 362 -19.84 -9.07 -29.08
N ILE A 363 -20.24 -7.89 -28.60
CA ILE A 363 -20.46 -7.62 -27.18
C ILE A 363 -21.95 -7.54 -26.92
N LEU A 364 -22.47 -8.43 -26.07
CA LEU A 364 -23.90 -8.52 -25.77
C LEU A 364 -24.20 -8.13 -24.32
N PHE A 365 -25.28 -7.37 -24.15
CA PHE A 365 -25.92 -7.11 -22.86
C PHE A 365 -27.42 -7.37 -22.99
N GLN A 366 -27.97 -8.30 -22.18
CA GLN A 366 -29.39 -8.67 -22.23
C GLN A 366 -29.89 -9.02 -23.65
N ASN A 367 -29.10 -9.81 -24.40
CA ASN A 367 -29.38 -10.22 -25.79
C ASN A 367 -29.45 -9.07 -26.81
N ARG A 368 -28.86 -7.92 -26.51
CA ARG A 368 -28.69 -6.79 -27.45
C ARG A 368 -27.23 -6.45 -27.60
N GLU A 369 -26.83 -6.01 -28.80
CA GLU A 369 -25.46 -5.55 -29.04
C GLU A 369 -25.19 -4.27 -28.25
N LEU A 370 -24.02 -4.20 -27.60
CA LEU A 370 -23.63 -3.03 -26.81
C LEU A 370 -23.62 -1.76 -27.69
N GLU A 371 -23.15 -1.88 -28.92
CA GLU A 371 -23.11 -0.80 -29.93
C GLU A 371 -24.49 -0.13 -30.12
N GLU A 372 -25.55 -0.93 -30.23
CA GLU A 372 -26.94 -0.45 -30.35
C GLU A 372 -27.44 0.24 -29.08
N ILE A 373 -26.97 -0.20 -27.91
CA ILE A 373 -27.38 0.37 -26.62
C ILE A 373 -26.72 1.74 -26.42
N VAL A 374 -25.46 1.88 -26.82
CA VAL A 374 -24.65 3.07 -26.51
C VAL A 374 -24.57 4.08 -27.66
N ASN A 375 -25.16 3.81 -28.82
CA ASN A 375 -25.20 4.73 -29.97
C ASN A 375 -23.79 5.23 -30.35
N ASP A 376 -22.89 4.25 -30.53
CA ASP A 376 -21.44 4.24 -30.85
C ASP A 376 -20.75 5.57 -31.20
N MET A 377 -21.31 6.38 -32.09
CA MET A 377 -20.61 7.49 -32.74
C MET A 377 -20.21 8.66 -31.82
N THR A 378 -20.82 8.83 -30.64
CA THR A 378 -20.52 9.99 -29.78
C THR A 378 -20.57 9.73 -28.27
N CYS A 379 -21.18 8.62 -27.83
CA CYS A 379 -21.46 8.40 -26.42
C CYS A 379 -20.18 8.04 -25.65
N GLU A 380 -19.84 8.89 -24.69
CA GLU A 380 -18.78 8.64 -23.73
C GLU A 380 -19.22 7.60 -22.68
N VAL A 381 -18.30 6.78 -22.19
CA VAL A 381 -18.59 5.69 -21.23
C VAL A 381 -19.30 6.21 -19.98
N GLN A 382 -19.00 7.41 -19.50
CA GLN A 382 -19.70 8.00 -18.35
C GLN A 382 -21.22 8.14 -18.54
N ASN A 383 -21.68 8.18 -19.79
CA ASN A 383 -23.10 8.28 -20.15
C ASN A 383 -23.73 6.92 -20.49
N TYR A 384 -23.00 5.82 -20.35
CA TYR A 384 -23.56 4.48 -20.54
C TYR A 384 -24.65 4.21 -19.50
N PRO A 385 -25.69 3.43 -19.83
CA PRO A 385 -26.71 3.06 -18.86
C PRO A 385 -26.08 2.42 -17.62
N THR A 386 -26.53 2.79 -16.43
CA THR A 386 -26.03 2.24 -15.15
C THR A 386 -26.13 0.71 -15.09
N SER A 387 -27.13 0.13 -15.79
CA SER A 387 -27.30 -1.31 -15.93
C SER A 387 -26.19 -1.98 -16.75
N VAL A 388 -25.58 -1.26 -17.69
CA VAL A 388 -24.42 -1.73 -18.46
C VAL A 388 -23.16 -1.65 -17.59
N LEU A 389 -22.92 -0.50 -16.95
CA LEU A 389 -21.72 -0.28 -16.12
C LEU A 389 -21.60 -1.25 -14.94
N HIS A 390 -22.73 -1.61 -14.32
CA HIS A 390 -22.77 -2.57 -13.20
C HIS A 390 -23.21 -3.98 -13.61
N GLY A 391 -23.54 -4.16 -14.89
CA GLY A 391 -24.02 -5.42 -15.43
C GLY A 391 -22.90 -6.37 -15.84
N GLN A 392 -23.30 -7.59 -16.19
CA GLN A 392 -22.43 -8.56 -16.84
C GLN A 392 -22.66 -8.48 -18.35
N LEU A 393 -21.61 -8.16 -19.11
CA LEU A 393 -21.61 -8.24 -20.56
C LEU A 393 -20.96 -9.56 -21.01
N TYR A 394 -21.28 -9.99 -22.22
CA TYR A 394 -20.74 -11.21 -22.82
C TYR A 394 -20.00 -10.88 -24.10
N LEU A 395 -18.77 -11.36 -24.21
CA LEU A 395 -17.91 -11.15 -25.37
C LEU A 395 -17.83 -12.44 -26.19
N TYR A 396 -18.16 -12.33 -27.48
CA TYR A 396 -18.05 -13.38 -28.47
C TYR A 396 -17.12 -12.93 -29.60
N ASN A 397 -16.50 -13.91 -30.27
CA ASN A 397 -15.73 -13.67 -31.48
C ASN A 397 -16.61 -13.98 -32.70
N LYS A 398 -16.87 -12.97 -33.54
CA LYS A 398 -17.71 -13.08 -34.76
C LYS A 398 -17.21 -14.16 -35.73
N ASP A 399 -15.89 -14.39 -35.78
CA ASP A 399 -15.25 -15.30 -36.73
C ASP A 399 -15.03 -16.71 -36.16
N ARG A 400 -15.08 -16.88 -34.83
CA ARG A 400 -15.19 -18.21 -34.24
C ARG A 400 -16.67 -18.56 -34.13
N THR A 401 -17.19 -19.33 -35.08
CA THR A 401 -18.29 -20.24 -34.73
C THR A 401 -17.82 -21.04 -33.52
N ASP A 402 -18.51 -20.96 -32.37
CA ASP A 402 -18.19 -21.58 -31.07
C ASP A 402 -18.18 -23.13 -31.10
N VAL A 403 -17.55 -23.73 -32.11
CA VAL A 403 -17.40 -25.17 -32.34
C VAL A 403 -15.93 -25.53 -32.20
N LYS A 404 -15.32 -25.25 -31.04
CA LYS A 404 -14.26 -26.17 -30.61
C LYS A 404 -14.99 -27.41 -30.13
N LYS A 405 -15.01 -28.47 -30.96
CA LYS A 405 -15.36 -29.83 -30.52
C LYS A 405 -14.60 -30.07 -29.23
N ILE A 406 -15.32 -30.16 -28.12
CA ILE A 406 -14.78 -30.73 -26.89
C ILE A 406 -14.36 -32.14 -27.27
N MET A 407 -13.05 -32.37 -27.43
CA MET A 407 -12.55 -33.74 -27.51
C MET A 407 -12.73 -34.32 -26.12
N ILE A 408 -13.83 -35.03 -25.93
CA ILE A 408 -14.03 -35.90 -24.77
C ILE A 408 -12.86 -36.88 -24.82
N PRO A 409 -12.03 -36.99 -23.77
CA PRO A 409 -10.98 -38.00 -23.73
C PRO A 409 -11.62 -39.37 -23.88
N ASP A 410 -11.07 -40.22 -24.75
CA ASP A 410 -11.46 -41.63 -24.78
C ASP A 410 -11.20 -42.21 -23.38
N ILE A 411 -12.28 -42.68 -22.74
CA ILE A 411 -12.31 -43.24 -21.38
C ILE A 411 -11.59 -44.59 -21.35
#